data_AF-A0A0S3RMK0-F1
#
_entry.id   AF-A0A0S3RMK0-F1
#
_cell.length_a   1.000
_cell.length_b   1.000
_cell.length_c   1.000
_cell.angle_alpha   90.00
_cell.angle_beta   90.00
_cell.angle_gamma   90.00
#
_symmetry.space_group_name_H-M   'P 1'
#
loop_
_entity.id
_entity.type
_entity.pdbx_description
1 polymer ?
#
loop_
_entity_poly.entity_id
_entity_poly.type
_entity_poly.pdbx_seq_one_letter_code
_entity_poly.pdbx_strand_id
1 'polypeptide(L)'
;MLGQNFITDLLCKANELAQRHELGTLDNFCTCSRLDRKTDVRYHGMRKAASRAYSSDNYLYCPRAVQPQDEDLGHFRWHWKNGEPVIVSHAIDSTSGLSWEPSVMSRALCQIAKSTHPQHLDMKAIDCLDLCEVQIKIEEFFTGYKEGRVDCLGRPRMLKLKDWPSTNLLEECLPRHCAEFISSLPFKEYTDPFGGCFNLAAKLPEECLKPDLGPKTYIAYGFPHELGSGDSVTKLHCDMSDAVNVLTHIAEVKLEAKYLTGIENLKEKQLEQEQRELLSVGSDGSDGAVWDIFRRQDVPKLQEYLRKHFREFRHIHCRPLKQVIHPIHDQTFYLTVEHKRKLKEEYGIEPWTFIQKLGEAVFIPAGCPHQVRNLKSCNKVAMDFVSPESVGECFGLTEEFRTLPINHGCAEDKLEVKKMTIYAMQDVIRKLERARLADKGPVKV
;
A
#
# COMPACT_ATOMS: atom_id res chain seq x y z
N MET A 1 -11.98 -34.56 -0.41
CA MET A 1 -13.23 -33.86 -0.76
C MET A 1 -13.92 -33.46 0.54
N LEU A 2 -14.23 -32.18 0.73
CA LEU A 2 -15.05 -31.73 1.86
C LEU A 2 -16.46 -32.31 1.67
N GLY A 3 -17.05 -32.88 2.72
CA GLY A 3 -18.37 -33.51 2.64
C GLY A 3 -19.47 -32.54 2.22
N GLN A 4 -20.56 -33.06 1.66
CA GLN A 4 -21.63 -32.25 1.05
C GLN A 4 -22.28 -31.22 2.01
N ASN A 5 -22.22 -31.47 3.32
CA ASN A 5 -22.74 -30.57 4.37
C ASN A 5 -21.66 -29.80 5.14
N PHE A 6 -20.39 -29.91 4.74
CA PHE A 6 -19.26 -29.42 5.52
C PHE A 6 -19.36 -27.92 5.87
N ILE A 7 -19.76 -27.07 4.92
CA ILE A 7 -19.90 -25.63 5.16
C ILE A 7 -21.06 -25.34 6.11
N THR A 8 -22.20 -26.02 5.93
CA THR A 8 -23.37 -25.90 6.80
C THR A 8 -23.05 -26.32 8.23
N ASP A 9 -22.34 -27.42 8.41
CA ASP A 9 -21.92 -27.91 9.73
C ASP A 9 -20.94 -26.94 10.40
N LEU A 10 -20.01 -26.38 9.62
CA LEU A 10 -19.05 -25.38 10.09
C LEU A 10 -19.77 -24.11 10.58
N LEU A 11 -20.75 -23.62 9.80
CA LEU A 11 -21.56 -22.46 10.15
C LEU A 11 -22.42 -22.72 11.40
N CYS A 12 -23.02 -23.91 11.52
CA CYS A 12 -23.80 -24.29 12.69
C CYS A 12 -22.94 -24.23 13.96
N LYS A 13 -21.76 -24.84 13.92
CA LYS A 13 -20.80 -24.82 15.04
C LYS A 13 -20.33 -23.40 15.38
N ALA A 14 -19.99 -22.60 14.36
CA ALA A 14 -19.58 -21.21 14.56
C ALA A 14 -20.66 -20.40 15.27
N ASN A 15 -21.92 -20.51 14.81
CA ASN A 15 -23.05 -19.79 15.39
C ASN A 15 -23.33 -20.23 16.83
N GLU A 16 -23.28 -21.52 17.13
CA GLU A 16 -23.41 -22.02 18.51
C GLU A 16 -22.34 -21.46 19.44
N LEU A 17 -21.08 -21.40 18.98
CA LEU A 17 -19.98 -20.83 19.76
C LEU A 17 -20.13 -19.32 19.93
N ALA A 18 -20.51 -18.61 18.88
CA ALA A 18 -20.70 -17.16 18.91
C ALA A 18 -21.81 -16.74 19.88
N GLN A 19 -22.92 -17.48 19.92
CA GLN A 19 -24.02 -17.24 20.87
C GLN A 19 -23.59 -17.49 22.33
N ARG A 20 -22.73 -18.49 22.58
CA ARG A 20 -22.31 -18.85 23.94
C ARG A 20 -21.25 -17.92 24.53
N HIS A 21 -20.39 -17.37 23.69
CA HIS A 21 -19.25 -16.57 24.17
C HIS A 21 -19.57 -15.10 24.41
N GLU A 22 -20.83 -14.65 24.28
CA GLU A 22 -21.23 -13.23 24.28
C GLU A 22 -20.13 -12.38 23.65
N LEU A 23 -19.75 -12.71 22.41
CA LEU A 23 -18.69 -12.00 21.71
C LEU A 23 -19.10 -10.53 21.68
N GLY A 24 -18.46 -9.72 22.53
CA GLY A 24 -18.81 -8.33 22.71
C GLY A 24 -18.89 -7.65 21.35
N THR A 25 -19.92 -6.85 21.13
CA THR A 25 -19.97 -6.00 19.94
C THR A 25 -18.73 -5.13 19.97
N LEU A 26 -17.87 -5.27 18.96
CA LEU A 26 -16.71 -4.39 18.78
C LEU A 26 -17.19 -2.95 18.93
N ASP A 27 -16.61 -2.19 19.87
CA ASP A 27 -17.09 -0.86 20.22
C ASP A 27 -17.35 -0.04 18.95
N ASN A 28 -18.60 0.40 18.76
CA ASN A 28 -18.98 1.24 17.61
C ASN A 28 -18.41 2.65 17.74
N PHE A 29 -17.62 2.91 18.78
CA PHE A 29 -17.19 4.22 19.18
C PHE A 29 -15.68 4.22 19.45
N CYS A 30 -14.99 5.17 18.84
CA CYS A 30 -13.56 5.42 19.04
C CYS A 30 -13.37 6.85 19.53
N THR A 31 -12.49 7.07 20.50
CA THR A 31 -12.23 8.42 21.05
C THR A 31 -11.65 9.37 20.00
N CYS A 32 -10.99 8.85 18.95
CA CYS A 32 -10.52 9.63 17.80
C CYS A 32 -11.65 10.36 17.05
N SER A 33 -12.90 9.89 17.17
CA SER A 33 -14.06 10.53 16.54
C SER A 33 -14.54 11.83 17.22
N ARG A 34 -14.16 12.06 18.48
CA ARG A 34 -14.62 13.19 19.33
C ARG A 34 -13.82 14.49 19.16
N LEU A 35 -12.81 14.53 18.28
CA LEU A 35 -11.96 15.71 18.15
C LEU A 35 -12.79 16.97 17.86
N ASP A 36 -12.66 17.98 18.72
CA ASP A 36 -13.22 19.31 18.53
C ASP A 36 -12.43 20.03 17.44
N ARG A 37 -13.01 20.12 16.25
CA ARG A 37 -12.35 20.35 14.95
C ARG A 37 -11.91 21.81 14.71
N LYS A 38 -11.84 22.62 15.77
CA LYS A 38 -11.52 24.07 15.71
C LYS A 38 -10.13 24.42 16.21
N THR A 39 -9.49 23.52 16.93
CA THR A 39 -8.09 23.70 17.35
C THR A 39 -7.23 22.78 16.50
N ASP A 40 -6.28 23.35 15.76
CA ASP A 40 -5.24 22.66 14.97
C ASP A 40 -4.23 21.94 15.89
N VAL A 41 -4.71 21.45 17.03
CA VAL A 41 -3.95 20.80 18.08
C VAL A 41 -3.79 19.35 17.64
N ARG A 42 -2.53 18.96 17.42
CA ARG A 42 -2.09 17.58 17.26
C ARG A 42 -2.61 16.77 18.44
N TYR A 43 -3.76 16.14 18.29
CA TYR A 43 -4.10 15.03 19.17
C TYR A 43 -3.07 13.94 18.87
N HIS A 44 -2.35 13.49 19.90
CA HIS A 44 -1.30 12.49 19.78
C HIS A 44 -1.85 11.27 19.05
N GLY A 45 -1.42 11.05 17.81
CA GLY A 45 -1.85 9.91 17.02
C GLY A 45 -2.87 10.17 15.91
N MET A 46 -3.16 11.41 15.50
CA MET A 46 -4.00 11.70 14.31
C MET A 46 -3.27 12.61 13.31
N ARG A 47 -3.47 12.38 12.00
CA ARG A 47 -2.89 13.17 10.91
C ARG A 47 -3.98 13.68 9.97
N LYS A 48 -4.06 14.99 9.76
CA LYS A 48 -4.97 15.55 8.76
C LYS A 48 -4.55 15.09 7.36
N ALA A 49 -5.49 14.56 6.59
CA ALA A 49 -5.25 14.10 5.22
C ALA A 49 -6.34 14.54 4.23
N ALA A 50 -7.46 15.11 4.68
CA ALA A 50 -8.48 15.68 3.80
C ALA A 50 -9.17 16.91 4.44
N SER A 51 -9.96 17.62 3.64
CA SER A 51 -10.73 18.81 4.03
C SER A 51 -12.14 18.80 3.42
N ARG A 52 -12.94 17.82 3.84
CA ARG A 52 -14.36 17.64 3.45
C ARG A 52 -15.29 18.33 4.46
N ALA A 53 -16.29 19.09 3.99
CA ALA A 53 -17.16 19.92 4.85
C ALA A 53 -18.05 19.13 5.82
N TYR A 54 -18.49 17.92 5.45
CA TYR A 54 -19.48 17.14 6.21
C TYR A 54 -18.98 15.75 6.62
N SER A 55 -17.66 15.57 6.71
CA SER A 55 -17.07 14.27 7.02
C SER A 55 -16.24 14.30 8.30
N SER A 56 -16.28 13.22 9.08
CA SER A 56 -15.41 12.99 10.24
C SER A 56 -14.07 12.38 9.89
N ASP A 57 -13.96 11.76 8.71
CA ASP A 57 -12.79 11.00 8.24
C ASP A 57 -11.65 11.89 7.69
N ASN A 58 -11.62 13.18 7.98
CA ASN A 58 -10.58 14.10 7.47
C ASN A 58 -9.20 13.86 8.09
N TYR A 59 -9.16 13.15 9.22
CA TYR A 59 -7.95 12.83 9.97
C TYR A 59 -7.77 11.32 10.01
N LEU A 60 -6.60 10.84 9.62
CA LEU A 60 -6.21 9.44 9.69
C LEU A 60 -5.55 9.13 11.03
N TYR A 61 -5.81 7.94 11.55
CA TYR A 61 -5.10 7.43 12.73
C TYR A 61 -3.62 7.20 12.39
N CYS A 62 -2.76 7.68 13.28
CA CYS A 62 -1.34 7.84 13.05
C CYS A 62 -0.48 7.51 14.29
N PRO A 63 -0.50 6.26 14.78
CA PRO A 63 0.22 5.87 16.00
C PRO A 63 1.75 5.79 15.79
N ARG A 64 2.49 5.52 16.87
CA ARG A 64 3.94 5.23 16.84
C ARG A 64 4.18 3.74 17.04
N ALA A 65 5.08 3.13 16.27
CA ALA A 65 5.36 1.70 16.36
C ALA A 65 5.98 1.24 17.69
N VAL A 66 6.76 2.12 18.35
CA VAL A 66 7.55 1.77 19.56
C VAL A 66 6.69 1.76 20.84
N GLN A 67 5.39 2.04 20.74
CA GLN A 67 4.46 2.03 21.89
C GLN A 67 3.08 1.48 21.52
N PRO A 68 2.91 0.29 20.91
CA PRO A 68 1.58 -0.26 20.69
C PRO A 68 1.02 -0.67 22.06
N GLN A 69 0.14 0.15 22.63
CA GLN A 69 -0.64 -0.25 23.80
C GLN A 69 -1.80 -1.13 23.31
N ASP A 70 -2.36 -1.97 24.18
CA ASP A 70 -3.56 -2.77 23.83
C ASP A 70 -4.71 -1.88 23.30
N GLU A 71 -4.77 -0.63 23.76
CA GLU A 71 -5.68 0.40 23.25
C GLU A 71 -5.47 0.72 21.76
N ASP A 72 -4.22 0.74 21.27
CA ASP A 72 -3.90 1.05 19.87
C ASP A 72 -4.43 0.01 18.89
N LEU A 73 -4.48 -1.26 19.30
CA LEU A 73 -5.11 -2.31 18.49
C LEU A 73 -6.62 -2.06 18.37
N GLY A 74 -7.27 -1.62 19.46
CA GLY A 74 -8.68 -1.23 19.44
C GLY A 74 -8.95 -0.06 18.47
N HIS A 75 -8.10 0.97 18.52
CA HIS A 75 -8.14 2.09 17.59
C HIS A 75 -7.94 1.66 16.15
N PHE A 76 -6.88 0.88 15.88
CA PHE A 76 -6.59 0.34 14.55
C PHE A 76 -7.80 -0.39 14.00
N ARG A 77 -8.39 -1.33 14.75
CA ARG A 77 -9.55 -2.11 14.32
C ARG A 77 -10.77 -1.27 14.00
N TRP A 78 -11.02 -0.22 14.79
CA TRP A 78 -12.12 0.70 14.52
C TRP A 78 -11.91 1.45 13.20
N HIS A 79 -10.73 2.03 12.98
CA HIS A 79 -10.41 2.73 11.72
C HIS A 79 -10.42 1.76 10.52
N TRP A 80 -9.83 0.58 10.70
CA TRP A 80 -9.72 -0.45 9.67
C TRP A 80 -11.09 -0.97 9.20
N LYS A 81 -12.01 -1.23 10.15
CA LYS A 81 -13.39 -1.63 9.85
C LYS A 81 -14.14 -0.58 9.03
N ASN A 82 -13.81 0.70 9.19
CA ASN A 82 -14.41 1.80 8.43
C ASN A 82 -13.74 2.01 7.06
N GLY A 83 -12.74 1.21 6.70
CA GLY A 83 -11.97 1.37 5.46
C GLY A 83 -11.09 2.61 5.46
N GLU A 84 -10.68 3.08 6.64
CA GLU A 84 -9.78 4.23 6.79
C GLU A 84 -8.31 3.76 6.83
N PRO A 85 -7.42 4.37 6.01
CA PRO A 85 -5.99 4.11 6.09
C PRO A 85 -5.40 4.45 7.46
N VAL A 86 -4.33 3.76 7.84
CA VAL A 86 -3.59 4.02 9.08
C VAL A 86 -2.12 4.27 8.76
N ILE A 87 -1.49 5.25 9.43
CA ILE A 87 -0.08 5.60 9.21
C ILE A 87 0.71 5.37 10.50
N VAL A 88 1.48 4.30 10.56
CA VAL A 88 2.29 4.00 11.74
C VAL A 88 3.68 4.60 11.57
N SER A 89 4.02 5.54 12.44
CA SER A 89 5.33 6.19 12.44
C SER A 89 6.39 5.35 13.14
N HIS A 90 7.67 5.55 12.77
CA HIS A 90 8.82 4.89 13.42
C HIS A 90 8.83 3.35 13.33
N ALA A 91 8.25 2.77 12.26
CA ALA A 91 8.14 1.32 12.10
C ALA A 91 9.51 0.63 11.97
N ILE A 92 10.51 1.32 11.42
CA ILE A 92 11.86 0.77 11.24
C ILE A 92 12.83 1.12 12.37
N ASP A 93 12.43 1.93 13.36
CA ASP A 93 13.33 2.39 14.43
C ASP A 93 13.76 1.25 15.37
N SER A 94 12.96 0.19 15.46
CA SER A 94 13.24 -1.01 16.26
C SER A 94 13.96 -2.12 15.49
N THR A 95 14.39 -1.87 14.25
CA THR A 95 15.06 -2.87 13.42
C THR A 95 16.51 -3.13 13.85
N SER A 96 17.10 -4.23 13.37
CA SER A 96 18.49 -4.60 13.63
C SER A 96 19.53 -3.70 12.94
N GLY A 97 19.09 -2.68 12.21
CA GLY A 97 19.94 -1.68 11.58
C GLY A 97 20.53 -2.12 10.23
N LEU A 98 19.94 -3.10 9.54
CA LEU A 98 20.37 -3.41 8.18
C LEU A 98 20.13 -2.19 7.27
N SER A 99 21.08 -1.96 6.36
CA SER A 99 20.93 -0.88 5.39
C SER A 99 19.99 -1.31 4.26
N TRP A 100 18.97 -0.49 4.06
CA TRP A 100 18.01 -0.53 2.95
C TRP A 100 18.45 0.31 1.75
N GLU A 101 19.70 0.82 1.76
CA GLU A 101 20.27 1.52 0.63
C GLU A 101 20.33 0.56 -0.58
N PRO A 102 19.78 0.94 -1.75
CA PRO A 102 19.70 0.03 -2.89
C PRO A 102 21.06 -0.52 -3.36
N SER A 103 22.14 0.26 -3.21
CA SER A 103 23.51 -0.18 -3.51
C SER A 103 24.02 -1.29 -2.58
N VAL A 104 23.55 -1.34 -1.33
CA VAL A 104 23.82 -2.42 -0.37
C VAL A 104 23.02 -3.67 -0.74
N MET A 105 21.74 -3.51 -1.02
CA MET A 105 20.86 -4.61 -1.44
C MET A 105 21.34 -5.25 -2.75
N SER A 106 21.77 -4.43 -3.70
CA SER A 106 22.37 -4.88 -4.97
C SER A 106 23.57 -5.79 -4.76
N ARG A 107 24.50 -5.41 -3.86
CA ARG A 107 25.69 -6.20 -3.59
C ARG A 107 25.35 -7.57 -3.04
N ALA A 108 24.36 -7.66 -2.15
CA ALA A 108 23.89 -8.93 -1.59
C ALA A 108 23.30 -9.84 -2.68
N LEU A 109 22.51 -9.29 -3.61
CA LEU A 109 21.97 -10.06 -4.74
C LEU A 109 23.04 -10.52 -5.73
N CYS A 110 23.99 -9.64 -6.08
CA CYS A 110 25.10 -10.00 -6.95
C CYS A 110 25.98 -11.10 -6.35
N GLN A 111 26.11 -11.19 -5.02
CA GLN A 111 26.83 -12.29 -4.36
C GLN A 111 26.13 -13.64 -4.55
N ILE A 112 24.79 -13.66 -4.52
CA ILE A 112 24.00 -14.87 -4.75
C ILE A 112 24.08 -15.29 -6.23
N ALA A 113 23.96 -14.33 -7.16
CA ALA A 113 24.04 -14.59 -8.61
C ALA A 113 25.44 -15.01 -9.10
N LYS A 114 26.52 -14.60 -8.41
CA LYS A 114 27.90 -15.03 -8.72
C LYS A 114 28.13 -16.53 -8.61
N SER A 115 27.23 -17.27 -7.97
CA SER A 115 27.23 -18.74 -7.97
C SER A 115 26.78 -19.36 -9.30
N THR A 116 26.18 -18.58 -10.20
CA THR A 116 25.49 -19.07 -11.41
C THR A 116 25.79 -18.28 -12.70
N HIS A 117 26.95 -17.61 -12.78
CA HIS A 117 27.62 -16.93 -13.92
C HIS A 117 27.79 -15.41 -13.74
N PRO A 118 29.00 -14.86 -13.94
CA PRO A 118 29.28 -13.43 -13.80
C PRO A 118 28.95 -12.70 -15.11
N GLN A 119 27.78 -12.08 -15.21
CA GLN A 119 27.52 -11.10 -16.26
C GLN A 119 26.81 -9.88 -15.67
N HIS A 120 27.14 -8.71 -16.22
CA HIS A 120 26.44 -7.45 -15.94
C HIS A 120 24.93 -7.68 -16.02
N LEU A 121 24.25 -7.69 -14.87
CA LEU A 121 22.81 -7.94 -14.79
C LEU A 121 22.09 -6.71 -15.34
N ASP A 122 21.78 -6.75 -16.62
CA ASP A 122 20.79 -5.85 -17.22
C ASP A 122 19.44 -6.15 -16.55
N MET A 123 18.83 -5.11 -15.99
CA MET A 123 17.51 -5.17 -15.38
C MET A 123 16.50 -4.40 -16.21
N LYS A 124 15.26 -4.89 -16.19
CA LYS A 124 14.12 -4.20 -16.75
C LYS A 124 13.60 -3.17 -15.76
N ALA A 125 13.83 -1.90 -16.05
CA ALA A 125 13.16 -0.79 -15.36
C ALA A 125 11.99 -0.27 -16.22
N ILE A 126 11.09 0.49 -15.61
CA ILE A 126 10.02 1.18 -16.30
C ILE A 126 10.32 2.68 -16.27
N ASP A 127 10.25 3.34 -17.42
CA ASP A 127 10.28 4.79 -17.50
C ASP A 127 8.89 5.34 -17.13
N CYS A 128 8.80 6.11 -16.05
CA CYS A 128 7.52 6.59 -15.55
C CYS A 128 6.84 7.58 -16.51
N LEU A 129 7.60 8.25 -17.40
CA LEU A 129 7.08 9.21 -18.36
C LEU A 129 6.16 8.55 -19.38
N ASP A 130 6.63 7.48 -19.98
CA ASP A 130 5.96 6.83 -21.10
C ASP A 130 5.60 5.37 -20.84
N LEU A 131 5.82 4.88 -19.63
CA LEU A 131 5.56 3.51 -19.17
C LEU A 131 6.24 2.41 -20.00
N CYS A 132 7.28 2.74 -20.74
CA CYS A 132 8.03 1.75 -21.51
C CYS A 132 9.03 1.01 -20.61
N GLU A 133 9.20 -0.29 -20.86
CA GLU A 133 10.33 -1.05 -20.33
C GLU A 133 11.63 -0.55 -20.94
N VAL A 134 12.64 -0.36 -20.10
CA VAL A 134 13.98 0.06 -20.48
C VAL A 134 14.99 -0.89 -19.86
N GLN A 135 15.92 -1.36 -20.68
CA GLN A 135 17.05 -2.14 -20.20
C GLN A 135 18.09 -1.19 -19.63
N ILE A 136 18.52 -1.44 -18.39
CA ILE A 136 19.51 -0.62 -17.70
C ILE A 136 20.37 -1.52 -16.81
N LYS A 137 21.66 -1.22 -16.72
CA LYS A 137 22.54 -1.92 -15.78
C LYS A 137 22.14 -1.56 -14.35
N ILE A 138 22.16 -2.54 -13.46
CA ILE A 138 21.86 -2.36 -12.04
C ILE A 138 22.63 -1.19 -11.39
N GLU A 139 23.92 -1.05 -11.71
CA GLU A 139 24.78 0.02 -11.20
C GLU A 139 24.33 1.39 -11.72
N GLU A 140 24.03 1.51 -13.01
CA GLU A 140 23.54 2.76 -13.60
C GLU A 140 22.18 3.19 -13.03
N PHE A 141 21.31 2.22 -12.75
CA PHE A 141 20.03 2.50 -12.09
C PHE A 141 20.25 3.06 -10.68
N PHE A 142 21.10 2.43 -9.87
CA PHE A 142 21.31 2.90 -8.49
C PHE A 142 22.15 4.18 -8.40
N THR A 143 23.07 4.42 -9.33
CA THR A 143 23.72 5.74 -9.47
C THR A 143 22.68 6.80 -9.80
N GLY A 144 21.82 6.56 -10.80
CA GLY A 144 20.75 7.49 -11.17
C GLY A 144 19.72 7.72 -10.05
N TYR A 145 19.44 6.70 -9.23
CA TYR A 145 18.58 6.82 -8.05
C TYR A 145 19.13 7.85 -7.04
N LYS A 146 20.45 7.88 -6.85
CA LYS A 146 21.11 8.74 -5.86
C LYS A 146 21.46 10.13 -6.41
N GLU A 147 21.91 10.18 -7.66
CA GLU A 147 22.49 11.38 -8.28
C GLU A 147 21.52 12.08 -9.25
N GLY A 148 20.45 11.39 -9.66
CA GLY A 148 19.53 11.85 -10.70
C GLY A 148 19.97 11.44 -12.10
N ARG A 149 19.04 11.57 -13.05
CA ARG A 149 19.29 11.35 -14.47
C ARG A 149 18.43 12.31 -15.29
N VAL A 150 18.95 12.76 -16.43
CA VAL A 150 18.20 13.57 -17.40
C VAL A 150 18.05 12.84 -18.72
N ASP A 151 16.98 13.14 -19.45
CA ASP A 151 16.77 12.69 -20.83
C ASP A 151 17.54 13.58 -21.84
N CYS A 152 17.41 13.25 -23.13
CA CYS A 152 18.04 14.02 -24.21
C CYS A 152 17.55 15.47 -24.33
N LEU A 153 16.41 15.81 -23.72
CA LEU A 153 15.84 17.15 -23.66
C LEU A 153 16.20 17.88 -22.35
N GLY A 154 17.06 17.29 -21.52
CA GLY A 154 17.47 17.85 -20.24
C GLY A 154 16.39 17.76 -19.15
N ARG A 155 15.33 16.97 -19.36
CA ARG A 155 14.26 16.80 -18.36
C ARG A 155 14.62 15.69 -17.38
N PRO A 156 14.21 15.76 -16.11
CA PRO A 156 14.44 14.69 -15.16
C PRO A 156 13.81 13.40 -15.65
N ARG A 157 14.62 12.34 -15.72
CA ARG A 157 14.16 11.01 -16.09
C ARG A 157 13.78 10.24 -14.83
N MET A 158 12.59 9.67 -14.82
CA MET A 158 12.02 8.96 -13.67
C MET A 158 11.94 7.48 -13.99
N LEU A 159 12.76 6.66 -13.32
CA LEU A 159 12.75 5.21 -13.49
C LEU A 159 12.22 4.52 -12.24
N LYS A 160 11.58 3.37 -12.42
CA LYS A 160 11.16 2.48 -11.33
C LYS A 160 11.46 1.02 -11.61
N LEU A 161 11.72 0.29 -10.53
CA LEU A 161 11.72 -1.16 -10.46
C LEU A 161 10.49 -1.56 -9.65
N LYS A 162 9.59 -2.31 -10.29
CA LYS A 162 8.44 -2.92 -9.61
C LYS A 162 8.79 -4.36 -9.27
N ASP A 163 8.38 -4.80 -8.08
CA ASP A 163 8.47 -6.19 -7.64
C ASP A 163 9.89 -6.74 -7.70
N TRP A 164 10.88 -5.96 -7.26
CA TRP A 164 12.27 -6.41 -7.31
C TRP A 164 12.63 -7.20 -6.05
N PRO A 165 13.29 -8.36 -6.16
CA PRO A 165 13.69 -9.10 -7.37
C PRO A 165 12.50 -9.74 -8.11
N SER A 166 12.44 -9.62 -9.44
CA SER A 166 11.24 -9.92 -10.24
C SER A 166 10.93 -11.41 -10.48
N THR A 167 11.85 -12.32 -10.12
CA THR A 167 11.70 -13.76 -10.40
C THR A 167 11.81 -14.65 -9.15
N ASN A 168 12.30 -14.10 -8.05
CA ASN A 168 12.64 -14.86 -6.85
C ASN A 168 12.03 -14.15 -5.66
N LEU A 169 11.49 -14.92 -4.71
CA LEU A 169 10.96 -14.36 -3.46
C LEU A 169 12.07 -13.52 -2.78
N LEU A 170 11.69 -12.38 -2.19
CA LEU A 170 12.65 -11.55 -1.44
C LEU A 170 13.35 -12.38 -0.35
N GLU A 171 12.67 -13.38 0.20
CA GLU A 171 13.22 -14.33 1.16
C GLU A 171 14.39 -15.14 0.60
N GLU A 172 14.34 -15.59 -0.65
CA GLU A 172 15.43 -16.35 -1.28
C GLU A 172 16.63 -15.46 -1.58
N CYS A 173 16.33 -14.22 -1.99
CA CYS A 173 17.29 -13.27 -2.51
C CYS A 173 17.96 -12.41 -1.42
N LEU A 174 17.21 -12.04 -0.38
CA LEU A 174 17.64 -11.17 0.71
C LEU A 174 17.00 -11.66 2.04
N PRO A 175 17.31 -12.88 2.51
CA PRO A 175 16.65 -13.49 3.66
C PRO A 175 16.76 -12.65 4.95
N ARG A 176 17.90 -11.97 5.15
CA ARG A 176 18.10 -11.10 6.32
C ARG A 176 17.22 -9.85 6.27
N HIS A 177 17.11 -9.21 5.10
CA HIS A 177 16.22 -8.07 4.90
C HIS A 177 14.75 -8.50 5.02
N CYS A 178 14.39 -9.66 4.49
CA CYS A 178 13.05 -10.23 4.64
C CYS A 178 12.69 -10.43 6.12
N ALA A 179 13.56 -11.09 6.89
CA ALA A 179 13.35 -11.30 8.33
C ALA A 179 13.27 -9.98 9.11
N GLU A 180 14.16 -9.01 8.82
CA GLU A 180 14.12 -7.70 9.47
C GLU A 180 12.83 -6.95 9.15
N PHE A 181 12.40 -6.93 7.89
CA PHE A 181 11.15 -6.30 7.47
C PHE A 181 9.94 -6.95 8.15
N ILE A 182 9.83 -8.28 8.12
CA ILE A 182 8.75 -8.99 8.79
C ILE A 182 8.77 -8.71 10.29
N SER A 183 9.95 -8.57 10.92
CA SER A 183 10.06 -8.20 12.34
C SER A 183 9.66 -6.75 12.64
N SER A 184 9.78 -5.83 11.70
CA SER A 184 9.46 -4.40 11.87
C SER A 184 7.99 -4.04 11.66
N LEU A 185 7.20 -4.89 10.97
CA LEU A 185 5.80 -4.60 10.69
C LEU A 185 4.97 -4.34 11.98
N PRO A 186 4.26 -3.20 12.09
CA PRO A 186 3.37 -2.97 13.23
C PRO A 186 2.08 -3.78 13.10
N PHE A 187 1.29 -3.87 14.18
CA PHE A 187 0.04 -4.66 14.25
C PHE A 187 0.23 -6.11 13.77
N LYS A 188 1.14 -6.85 14.42
CA LYS A 188 1.50 -8.24 14.06
C LYS A 188 0.31 -9.17 14.01
N GLU A 189 -0.73 -8.89 14.79
CA GLU A 189 -2.00 -9.59 14.75
C GLU A 189 -2.58 -9.66 13.32
N TYR A 190 -2.35 -8.62 12.52
CA TYR A 190 -2.77 -8.50 11.12
C TYR A 190 -1.63 -8.77 10.13
N THR A 191 -0.44 -8.26 10.40
CA THR A 191 0.65 -8.18 9.41
C THR A 191 1.63 -9.34 9.44
N ASP A 192 1.68 -10.13 10.53
CA ASP A 192 2.56 -11.28 10.60
C ASP A 192 2.03 -12.38 9.65
N PRO A 193 2.80 -12.77 8.61
CA PRO A 193 2.37 -13.81 7.66
C PRO A 193 2.41 -15.23 8.26
N PHE A 194 3.08 -15.43 9.40
CA PHE A 194 3.27 -16.75 10.00
C PHE A 194 2.31 -16.97 11.18
N GLY A 195 2.14 -15.97 12.03
CA GLY A 195 1.42 -16.09 13.30
C GLY A 195 0.18 -15.22 13.45
N GLY A 196 -0.02 -14.21 12.60
CA GLY A 196 -1.03 -13.16 12.79
C GLY A 196 -2.43 -13.73 13.03
N CYS A 197 -3.04 -13.46 14.18
CA CYS A 197 -4.33 -14.04 14.56
C CYS A 197 -5.50 -13.54 13.69
N PHE A 198 -5.43 -12.30 13.19
CA PHE A 198 -6.34 -11.70 12.24
C PHE A 198 -5.82 -11.73 10.80
N ASN A 199 -4.66 -12.35 10.54
CA ASN A 199 -4.23 -12.62 9.16
C ASN A 199 -4.83 -13.94 8.67
N LEU A 200 -5.86 -13.88 7.81
CA LEU A 200 -6.49 -15.07 7.26
C LEU A 200 -5.55 -15.88 6.37
N ALA A 201 -4.59 -15.22 5.70
CA ALA A 201 -3.59 -15.91 4.88
C ALA A 201 -2.67 -16.80 5.72
N ALA A 202 -2.36 -16.39 6.95
CA ALA A 202 -1.58 -17.18 7.91
C ALA A 202 -2.32 -18.44 8.42
N LYS A 203 -3.61 -18.62 8.07
CA LYS A 203 -4.41 -19.79 8.45
C LYS A 203 -4.44 -20.87 7.36
N LEU A 204 -3.90 -20.58 6.17
CA LEU A 204 -3.79 -21.59 5.14
C LEU A 204 -2.74 -22.66 5.54
N PRO A 205 -3.08 -23.95 5.42
CA PRO A 205 -2.13 -25.04 5.62
C PRO A 205 -0.93 -24.94 4.67
N GLU A 206 0.21 -25.51 5.05
CA GLU A 206 1.44 -25.50 4.24
C GLU A 206 1.28 -26.27 2.93
N GLU A 207 0.39 -27.27 2.87
CA GLU A 207 0.12 -28.06 1.67
C GLU A 207 -0.71 -27.29 0.63
N CYS A 208 -1.26 -26.13 1.00
CA CYS A 208 -1.97 -25.27 0.07
C CYS A 208 -0.99 -24.35 -0.66
N LEU A 209 -1.18 -24.19 -1.98
CA LEU A 209 -0.56 -23.10 -2.72
C LEU A 209 -1.01 -21.78 -2.10
N LYS A 210 -0.08 -21.05 -1.48
CA LYS A 210 -0.33 -19.72 -0.92
C LYS A 210 -0.20 -18.68 -2.03
N PRO A 211 -1.09 -17.66 -2.06
CA PRO A 211 -0.88 -16.55 -2.96
C PRO A 211 0.40 -15.79 -2.59
N ASP A 212 1.02 -15.15 -3.57
CA ASP A 212 2.17 -14.29 -3.34
C ASP A 212 1.72 -12.96 -2.72
N LEU A 213 1.82 -12.89 -1.39
CA LEU A 213 1.51 -11.71 -0.59
C LEU A 213 2.77 -10.88 -0.28
N GLY A 214 3.90 -11.18 -0.91
CA GLY A 214 5.18 -10.53 -0.63
C GLY A 214 5.98 -11.16 0.51
N PRO A 215 7.00 -10.45 1.03
CA PRO A 215 7.24 -9.02 0.84
C PRO A 215 7.77 -8.65 -0.55
N LYS A 216 7.39 -7.46 -1.06
CA LYS A 216 7.83 -6.93 -2.36
C LYS A 216 8.51 -5.57 -2.22
N THR A 217 9.57 -5.34 -2.99
CA THR A 217 10.27 -4.04 -2.98
C THR A 217 9.90 -3.19 -4.20
N TYR A 218 9.74 -1.89 -3.95
CA TYR A 218 9.40 -0.86 -4.92
C TYR A 218 10.45 0.23 -4.85
N ILE A 219 11.37 0.23 -5.81
CA ILE A 219 12.49 1.17 -5.86
C ILE A 219 12.27 2.11 -7.04
N ALA A 220 12.10 3.40 -6.76
CA ALA A 220 11.81 4.37 -7.81
C ALA A 220 12.46 5.71 -7.52
N TYR A 221 12.77 6.44 -8.58
CA TYR A 221 13.30 7.79 -8.48
C TYR A 221 12.22 8.73 -7.94
N GLY A 222 12.62 9.94 -7.53
CA GLY A 222 11.71 10.95 -6.98
C GLY A 222 12.12 12.35 -7.36
N PHE A 223 11.14 13.24 -7.43
CA PHE A 223 11.37 14.65 -7.67
C PHE A 223 10.41 15.52 -6.85
N PRO A 224 10.87 16.60 -6.17
CA PRO A 224 9.99 17.36 -5.28
C PRO A 224 8.78 17.97 -5.99
N HIS A 225 9.00 18.59 -7.15
CA HIS A 225 7.96 19.26 -7.91
C HIS A 225 7.10 18.26 -8.70
N GLU A 226 5.79 18.48 -8.73
CA GLU A 226 4.90 17.77 -9.66
C GLU A 226 5.23 18.26 -11.07
N LEU A 227 5.57 17.36 -11.98
CA LEU A 227 5.90 17.67 -13.38
C LEU A 227 4.65 17.59 -14.27
N GLY A 228 3.58 16.95 -13.79
CA GLY A 228 2.33 16.76 -14.54
C GLY A 228 2.41 15.69 -15.63
N SER A 229 3.60 15.15 -15.88
CA SER A 229 3.84 13.98 -16.73
C SER A 229 5.06 13.22 -16.23
N GLY A 230 4.93 11.91 -16.05
CA GLY A 230 6.05 11.02 -15.75
C GLY A 230 6.57 11.03 -14.32
N ASP A 231 5.95 11.79 -13.44
CA ASP A 231 6.24 11.85 -12.02
C ASP A 231 5.49 10.79 -11.20
N SER A 232 4.43 10.19 -11.75
CA SER A 232 3.69 9.09 -11.12
C SER A 232 4.54 7.82 -11.05
N VAL A 233 4.94 7.39 -9.85
CA VAL A 233 5.64 6.11 -9.66
C VAL A 233 4.66 4.95 -9.57
N THR A 234 3.51 5.18 -8.94
CA THR A 234 2.41 4.22 -8.85
C THR A 234 1.15 4.91 -9.35
N LYS A 235 0.60 4.40 -10.46
CA LYS A 235 -0.65 4.88 -11.03
C LYS A 235 -1.84 4.44 -10.16
N LEU A 236 -2.98 5.11 -10.34
CA LEU A 236 -4.21 4.80 -9.64
C LEU A 236 -4.59 3.34 -9.89
N HIS A 237 -4.68 2.57 -8.81
CA HIS A 237 -5.06 1.16 -8.83
C HIS A 237 -5.71 0.80 -7.48
N CYS A 238 -6.16 -0.44 -7.36
CA CYS A 238 -6.74 -0.96 -6.14
C CYS A 238 -6.22 -2.38 -5.90
N ASP A 239 -5.78 -2.67 -4.68
CA ASP A 239 -5.31 -3.99 -4.28
C ASP A 239 -6.50 -4.87 -3.88
N MET A 240 -6.42 -6.17 -4.22
CA MET A 240 -7.44 -7.14 -3.82
C MET A 240 -7.39 -7.52 -2.36
N SER A 241 -6.23 -7.36 -1.74
CA SER A 241 -5.95 -7.65 -0.34
C SER A 241 -5.67 -6.37 0.41
N ASP A 242 -5.59 -6.47 1.72
CA ASP A 242 -5.02 -5.40 2.53
C ASP A 242 -3.52 -5.33 2.31
N ALA A 243 -2.93 -4.15 2.47
CA ALA A 243 -1.50 -3.96 2.30
C ALA A 243 -0.91 -3.07 3.40
N VAL A 244 0.35 -3.32 3.75
CA VAL A 244 1.19 -2.42 4.54
C VAL A 244 2.44 -2.08 3.74
N ASN A 245 2.69 -0.79 3.51
CA ASN A 245 3.83 -0.27 2.76
C ASN A 245 4.75 0.55 3.68
N VAL A 246 6.00 0.10 3.86
CA VAL A 246 6.99 0.78 4.70
C VAL A 246 8.02 1.49 3.84
N LEU A 247 8.23 2.78 4.08
CA LEU A 247 9.30 3.54 3.44
C LEU A 247 10.62 3.31 4.17
N THR A 248 11.49 2.48 3.59
CA THR A 248 12.72 2.00 4.25
C THR A 248 13.95 2.83 3.92
N HIS A 249 13.95 3.54 2.78
CA HIS A 249 15.06 4.42 2.40
C HIS A 249 14.60 5.55 1.48
N ILE A 250 15.23 6.73 1.63
CA ILE A 250 15.07 7.90 0.76
C ILE A 250 16.44 8.41 0.30
N ALA A 251 16.52 8.95 -0.92
CA ALA A 251 17.68 9.70 -1.40
C ALA A 251 17.22 10.98 -2.09
N GLU A 252 17.75 12.11 -1.63
CA GLU A 252 17.49 13.41 -2.22
C GLU A 252 18.39 13.63 -3.43
N VAL A 253 17.76 13.93 -4.57
CA VAL A 253 18.45 14.28 -5.80
C VAL A 253 18.49 15.80 -5.92
N LYS A 254 19.69 16.37 -5.91
CA LYS A 254 19.91 17.79 -6.16
C LYS A 254 20.11 18.01 -7.65
N LEU A 255 19.10 18.55 -8.33
CA LEU A 255 19.27 18.96 -9.73
C LEU A 255 20.05 20.26 -9.83
N GLU A 256 20.89 20.35 -10.86
CA GLU A 256 21.55 21.60 -11.22
C GLU A 256 20.52 22.65 -11.66
N ALA A 257 20.75 23.92 -11.29
CA ALA A 257 19.81 25.03 -11.51
C ALA A 257 19.37 25.22 -12.98
N LYS A 258 20.21 24.81 -13.93
CA LYS A 258 19.90 24.88 -15.37
C LYS A 258 18.74 23.98 -15.81
N TYR A 259 18.42 22.93 -15.04
CA TYR A 259 17.30 22.04 -15.31
C TYR A 259 16.00 22.48 -14.64
N LEU A 260 16.08 23.37 -13.64
CA LEU A 260 14.92 23.94 -12.94
C LEU A 260 14.26 25.04 -13.77
N THR A 261 15.04 25.85 -14.50
CA THR A 261 14.53 26.95 -15.34
C THR A 261 13.62 26.47 -16.48
N GLY A 262 13.82 25.25 -16.99
CA GLY A 262 12.90 24.63 -17.97
C GLY A 262 11.58 24.17 -17.37
N ILE A 263 11.56 23.86 -16.06
CA ILE A 263 10.38 23.40 -15.31
C ILE A 263 9.57 24.60 -14.78
N GLU A 264 10.25 25.66 -14.33
CA GLU A 264 9.64 26.88 -13.79
C GLU A 264 8.80 27.64 -14.83
N ASN A 265 9.27 27.69 -16.09
CA ASN A 265 8.53 28.31 -17.20
C ASN A 265 7.19 27.60 -17.53
N LEU A 266 7.00 26.36 -17.09
CA LEU A 266 5.74 25.62 -17.27
C LEU A 266 4.69 25.92 -16.16
N LYS A 267 5.08 26.59 -15.06
CA LYS A 267 4.28 26.57 -13.81
C LYS A 267 4.14 27.90 -13.04
N GLU A 268 4.26 29.06 -13.69
CA GLU A 268 4.02 30.36 -13.00
C GLU A 268 2.59 30.56 -12.44
N LYS A 269 1.60 29.74 -12.82
CA LYS A 269 0.21 29.87 -12.32
C LYS A 269 -0.24 28.82 -11.28
N GLN A 270 0.56 27.78 -11.01
CA GLN A 270 0.15 26.65 -10.14
C GLN A 270 0.86 26.64 -8.78
N LEU A 271 1.97 27.38 -8.65
CA LEU A 271 2.91 27.29 -7.52
C LEU A 271 2.36 27.87 -6.19
N GLU A 272 1.50 28.89 -6.24
CA GLU A 272 1.02 29.59 -5.04
C GLU A 272 0.00 28.78 -4.21
N GLN A 273 -0.69 27.82 -4.84
CA GLN A 273 -1.70 27.00 -4.17
C GLN A 273 -1.10 25.72 -3.57
N GLU A 274 -0.14 25.09 -4.26
CA GLU A 274 0.63 23.94 -3.76
C GLU A 274 1.40 24.27 -2.46
N GLN A 275 1.98 25.47 -2.37
CA GLN A 275 2.77 25.89 -1.20
C GLN A 275 1.92 26.15 0.05
N ARG A 276 0.64 26.50 -0.06
CA ARG A 276 -0.21 26.76 1.12
C ARG A 276 -0.79 25.50 1.74
N GLU A 277 -0.99 24.44 0.95
CA GLU A 277 -1.67 23.22 1.40
C GLU A 277 -0.71 22.10 1.85
N LEU A 278 0.52 22.03 1.31
CA LEU A 278 1.52 21.00 1.65
C LEU A 278 2.60 21.45 2.66
N LEU A 279 2.87 22.76 2.83
CA LEU A 279 4.00 23.26 3.63
C LEU A 279 3.66 23.73 5.06
N SER A 280 2.49 23.36 5.62
CA SER A 280 2.13 23.78 6.99
C SER A 280 2.93 23.07 8.10
N VAL A 281 3.83 22.15 7.74
CA VAL A 281 4.75 21.49 8.68
C VAL A 281 6.15 21.59 8.09
N GLY A 282 7.10 22.16 8.84
CA GLY A 282 8.50 22.22 8.41
C GLY A 282 9.02 20.82 8.03
N SER A 283 9.59 20.71 6.83
CA SER A 283 10.21 19.47 6.38
C SER A 283 11.47 19.22 7.20
N ASP A 284 11.48 18.12 7.95
CA ASP A 284 12.66 17.61 8.69
C ASP A 284 13.62 16.84 7.75
N GLY A 285 13.40 16.91 6.44
CA GLY A 285 14.18 16.20 5.42
C GLY A 285 13.77 14.74 5.22
N SER A 286 12.83 14.21 6.00
CA SER A 286 12.39 12.81 5.92
C SER A 286 11.25 12.54 4.92
N ASP A 287 10.72 13.58 4.28
CA ASP A 287 9.62 13.49 3.31
C ASP A 287 10.03 12.67 2.09
N GLY A 288 9.36 11.53 1.87
CA GLY A 288 9.69 10.60 0.79
C GLY A 288 8.71 10.63 -0.37
N ALA A 289 7.42 10.40 -0.09
CA ALA A 289 6.41 10.23 -1.13
C ALA A 289 5.05 10.81 -0.74
N VAL A 290 4.33 11.37 -1.71
CA VAL A 290 2.93 11.78 -1.58
C VAL A 290 2.03 10.60 -1.93
N TRP A 291 1.07 10.34 -1.06
CA TRP A 291 0.03 9.34 -1.24
C TRP A 291 -1.32 10.03 -1.41
N ASP A 292 -2.11 9.52 -2.34
CA ASP A 292 -3.54 9.79 -2.43
C ASP A 292 -4.29 8.47 -2.30
N ILE A 293 -5.13 8.34 -1.27
CA ILE A 293 -5.98 7.17 -1.05
C ILE A 293 -7.44 7.60 -1.10
N PHE A 294 -8.23 6.95 -1.94
CA PHE A 294 -9.65 7.23 -2.15
C PHE A 294 -10.51 6.28 -1.32
N ARG A 295 -11.68 6.77 -0.89
CA ARG A 295 -12.62 6.01 -0.07
C ARG A 295 -13.34 4.97 -0.91
N ARG A 296 -13.62 3.80 -0.33
CA ARG A 296 -14.43 2.74 -0.96
C ARG A 296 -15.78 3.29 -1.46
N GLN A 297 -16.46 4.12 -0.68
CA GLN A 297 -17.75 4.69 -1.09
C GLN A 297 -17.69 5.65 -2.29
N ASP A 298 -16.52 6.22 -2.59
CA ASP A 298 -16.35 7.17 -3.69
C ASP A 298 -16.06 6.44 -5.03
N VAL A 299 -15.73 5.14 -4.99
CA VAL A 299 -15.29 4.34 -6.16
C VAL A 299 -16.24 4.44 -7.35
N PRO A 300 -17.58 4.27 -7.22
CA PRO A 300 -18.47 4.30 -8.39
C PRO A 300 -18.42 5.64 -9.13
N LYS A 301 -18.43 6.76 -8.39
CA LYS A 301 -18.36 8.11 -8.94
C LYS A 301 -16.96 8.46 -9.45
N LEU A 302 -15.92 7.96 -8.79
CA LEU A 302 -14.55 8.09 -9.28
C LEU A 302 -14.39 7.41 -10.66
N GLN A 303 -14.93 6.20 -10.83
CA GLN A 303 -14.93 5.53 -12.13
C GLN A 303 -15.70 6.32 -13.19
N GLU A 304 -16.82 6.96 -12.84
CA GLU A 304 -17.57 7.84 -13.74
C GLU A 304 -16.72 9.02 -14.22
N TYR A 305 -16.08 9.74 -13.29
CA TYR A 305 -15.15 10.82 -13.62
C TYR A 305 -14.04 10.34 -14.56
N LEU A 306 -13.40 9.21 -14.25
CA LEU A 306 -12.33 8.68 -15.09
C LEU A 306 -12.82 8.32 -16.49
N ARG A 307 -14.01 7.71 -16.64
CA ARG A 307 -14.61 7.43 -17.96
C ARG A 307 -14.99 8.70 -18.72
N LYS A 308 -15.35 9.77 -18.04
CA LYS A 308 -15.68 11.05 -18.67
C LYS A 308 -14.41 11.79 -19.15
N HIS A 309 -13.35 11.75 -18.36
CA HIS A 309 -12.15 12.56 -18.55
C HIS A 309 -10.95 11.79 -19.13
N PHE A 310 -11.08 10.50 -19.50
CA PHE A 310 -9.93 9.67 -19.86
C PHE A 310 -9.04 10.22 -20.98
N ARG A 311 -9.62 11.01 -21.90
CA ARG A 311 -8.89 11.64 -23.02
C ARG A 311 -7.89 12.70 -22.57
N GLU A 312 -7.99 13.21 -21.34
CA GLU A 312 -7.01 14.11 -20.72
C GLU A 312 -5.71 13.38 -20.33
N PHE A 313 -5.74 12.04 -20.22
CA PHE A 313 -4.63 11.24 -19.70
C PHE A 313 -3.82 10.57 -20.81
N ARG A 314 -2.55 10.30 -20.49
CA ARG A 314 -1.57 9.66 -21.39
C ARG A 314 -1.08 8.33 -20.83
N HIS A 315 -0.74 7.42 -21.73
CA HIS A 315 -0.25 6.08 -21.41
C HIS A 315 1.05 5.77 -22.17
N ILE A 316 1.27 4.49 -22.50
CA ILE A 316 2.42 3.97 -23.22
C ILE A 316 2.80 4.88 -24.40
N HIS A 317 4.09 5.22 -24.49
CA HIS A 317 4.66 6.17 -25.47
C HIS A 317 4.08 7.60 -25.37
N CYS A 318 3.63 8.02 -24.18
CA CYS A 318 3.00 9.32 -23.93
C CYS A 318 1.76 9.60 -24.80
N ARG A 319 1.09 8.56 -25.29
CA ARG A 319 -0.08 8.70 -26.18
C ARG A 319 -1.35 8.95 -25.37
N PRO A 320 -2.27 9.82 -25.83
CA PRO A 320 -3.58 9.95 -25.22
C PRO A 320 -4.32 8.61 -25.18
N LEU A 321 -5.02 8.34 -24.08
CA LEU A 321 -5.85 7.14 -23.96
C LEU A 321 -7.00 7.20 -24.97
N LYS A 322 -7.15 6.11 -25.74
CA LYS A 322 -8.21 5.99 -26.76
C LYS A 322 -9.45 5.27 -26.24
N GLN A 323 -9.26 4.37 -25.29
CA GLN A 323 -10.29 3.55 -24.67
C GLN A 323 -9.87 3.19 -23.25
N VAL A 324 -10.84 2.78 -22.45
CA VAL A 324 -10.67 2.31 -21.07
C VAL A 324 -11.50 1.05 -20.94
N ILE A 325 -10.86 -0.06 -20.58
CA ILE A 325 -11.56 -1.32 -20.28
C ILE A 325 -12.13 -1.20 -18.87
N HIS A 326 -11.25 -0.95 -17.89
CA HIS A 326 -11.62 -0.66 -16.52
C HIS A 326 -10.90 0.59 -15.98
N PRO A 327 -11.62 1.60 -15.46
CA PRO A 327 -11.00 2.87 -15.08
C PRO A 327 -9.95 2.80 -13.98
N ILE A 328 -9.97 1.77 -13.14
CA ILE A 328 -9.00 1.60 -12.04
C ILE A 328 -8.06 0.43 -12.32
N HIS A 329 -8.58 -0.66 -12.91
CA HIS A 329 -7.83 -1.91 -13.04
C HIS A 329 -6.91 -1.90 -14.26
N ASP A 330 -7.16 -1.01 -15.23
CA ASP A 330 -6.20 -0.77 -16.32
C ASP A 330 -4.89 -0.14 -15.80
N GLN A 331 -4.89 0.43 -14.59
CA GLN A 331 -3.75 1.14 -13.96
C GLN A 331 -3.17 2.24 -14.86
N THR A 332 -4.01 2.91 -15.65
CA THR A 332 -3.58 3.87 -16.68
C THR A 332 -3.55 5.32 -16.20
N PHE A 333 -4.20 5.64 -15.07
CA PHE A 333 -4.44 7.01 -14.62
C PHE A 333 -3.52 7.46 -13.50
N TYR A 334 -3.23 8.76 -13.45
CA TYR A 334 -2.68 9.44 -12.28
C TYR A 334 -3.33 10.82 -12.16
N LEU A 335 -3.99 11.09 -11.04
CA LEU A 335 -4.70 12.33 -10.78
C LEU A 335 -3.73 13.36 -10.19
N THR A 336 -3.32 14.33 -10.99
CA THR A 336 -2.50 15.48 -10.55
C THR A 336 -3.28 16.36 -9.56
N VAL A 337 -2.61 17.35 -8.97
CA VAL A 337 -3.28 18.37 -8.14
C VAL A 337 -4.49 18.98 -8.88
N GLU A 338 -4.32 19.33 -10.15
CA GLU A 338 -5.39 19.90 -10.97
C GLU A 338 -6.53 18.90 -11.23
N HIS A 339 -6.22 17.63 -11.50
CA HIS A 339 -7.27 16.61 -11.66
C HIS A 339 -8.05 16.39 -10.35
N LYS A 340 -7.37 16.37 -9.19
CA LYS A 340 -8.03 16.25 -7.88
C LYS A 340 -8.90 17.46 -7.55
N ARG A 341 -8.48 18.67 -7.94
CA ARG A 341 -9.29 19.89 -7.81
C ARG A 341 -10.60 19.78 -8.61
N LYS A 342 -10.52 19.42 -9.89
CA LYS A 342 -11.70 19.20 -10.74
C LYS A 342 -12.62 18.09 -10.19
N LEU A 343 -12.04 16.97 -9.77
CA LEU A 343 -12.78 15.85 -9.16
C LEU A 343 -13.57 16.29 -7.92
N LYS A 344 -12.98 17.15 -7.07
CA LYS A 344 -13.66 17.71 -5.90
C LYS A 344 -14.80 18.66 -6.30
N GLU A 345 -14.59 19.50 -7.30
CA GLU A 345 -15.61 20.45 -7.79
C GLU A 345 -16.79 19.76 -8.46
N GLU A 346 -16.53 18.76 -9.31
CA GLU A 346 -17.56 18.10 -10.13
C GLU A 346 -18.30 16.99 -9.37
N TYR A 347 -17.59 16.22 -8.55
CA TYR A 347 -18.13 15.02 -7.90
C TYR A 347 -18.15 15.09 -6.37
N GLY A 348 -17.57 16.14 -5.77
CA GLY A 348 -17.42 16.25 -4.32
C GLY A 348 -16.43 15.23 -3.73
N ILE A 349 -15.60 14.61 -4.55
CA ILE A 349 -14.65 13.57 -4.14
C ILE A 349 -13.29 14.21 -3.85
N GLU A 350 -12.73 13.85 -2.71
CA GLU A 350 -11.40 14.26 -2.28
C GLU A 350 -10.72 13.02 -1.70
N PRO A 351 -9.47 12.69 -2.07
CA PRO A 351 -8.73 11.62 -1.43
C PRO A 351 -8.16 12.05 -0.07
N TRP A 352 -7.76 11.08 0.74
CA TRP A 352 -6.78 11.33 1.78
C TRP A 352 -5.40 11.54 1.15
N THR A 353 -4.93 12.78 1.17
CA THR A 353 -3.62 13.21 0.66
C THR A 353 -2.66 13.42 1.84
N PHE A 354 -1.51 12.75 1.84
CA PHE A 354 -0.47 12.96 2.86
C PHE A 354 0.94 12.62 2.34
N ILE A 355 1.95 13.13 3.04
CA ILE A 355 3.35 12.75 2.82
C ILE A 355 3.69 11.56 3.72
N GLN A 356 4.19 10.48 3.13
CA GLN A 356 4.85 9.38 3.81
C GLN A 356 6.31 9.76 4.07
N LYS A 357 6.70 9.75 5.34
CA LYS A 357 8.06 10.01 5.81
C LYS A 357 8.86 8.73 5.95
N LEU A 358 10.19 8.86 5.94
CA LEU A 358 11.11 7.75 6.19
C LEU A 358 10.73 7.02 7.49
N GLY A 359 10.62 5.69 7.41
CA GLY A 359 10.24 4.84 8.53
C GLY A 359 8.75 4.77 8.82
N GLU A 360 7.88 5.39 8.02
CA GLU A 360 6.43 5.24 8.15
C GLU A 360 5.90 4.02 7.40
N ALA A 361 5.03 3.27 8.07
CA ALA A 361 4.23 2.20 7.50
C ALA A 361 2.82 2.71 7.18
N VAL A 362 2.45 2.70 5.91
CA VAL A 362 1.11 3.08 5.44
C VAL A 362 0.29 1.81 5.25
N PHE A 363 -0.81 1.71 5.97
CA PHE A 363 -1.78 0.62 5.83
C PHE A 363 -2.88 1.04 4.86
N ILE A 364 -3.12 0.22 3.85
CA ILE A 364 -4.12 0.43 2.79
C ILE A 364 -5.16 -0.68 2.88
N PRO A 365 -6.42 -0.35 3.24
CA PRO A 365 -7.50 -1.34 3.24
C PRO A 365 -7.81 -1.82 1.81
N ALA A 366 -8.10 -3.11 1.64
CA ALA A 366 -8.54 -3.66 0.35
C ALA A 366 -9.71 -2.85 -0.22
N GLY A 367 -9.78 -2.63 -1.53
CA GLY A 367 -10.89 -1.87 -2.12
C GLY A 367 -10.73 -0.34 -2.10
N CYS A 368 -9.70 0.21 -1.44
CA CYS A 368 -9.37 1.63 -1.53
C CYS A 368 -8.47 1.91 -2.75
N PRO A 369 -8.93 2.68 -3.76
CA PRO A 369 -8.05 3.08 -4.85
C PRO A 369 -6.97 4.02 -4.34
N HIS A 370 -5.74 3.89 -4.84
CA HIS A 370 -4.65 4.76 -4.42
C HIS A 370 -3.58 4.95 -5.50
N GLN A 371 -2.82 6.02 -5.35
CA GLN A 371 -1.71 6.40 -6.24
C GLN A 371 -0.57 7.04 -5.43
N VAL A 372 0.65 6.99 -5.98
CA VAL A 372 1.86 7.45 -5.27
C VAL A 372 2.77 8.24 -6.19
N ARG A 373 3.30 9.34 -5.66
CA ARG A 373 4.35 10.17 -6.28
C ARG A 373 5.52 10.33 -5.34
N ASN A 374 6.74 10.09 -5.83
CA ASN A 374 7.93 10.23 -5.02
C ASN A 374 8.44 11.69 -5.05
N LEU A 375 8.65 12.28 -3.87
CA LEU A 375 9.32 13.58 -3.67
C LEU A 375 10.84 13.43 -3.71
N LYS A 376 11.33 12.32 -3.17
CA LYS A 376 12.72 11.88 -3.18
C LYS A 376 12.77 10.47 -3.73
N SER A 377 13.92 10.03 -4.25
CA SER A 377 14.08 8.64 -4.67
C SER A 377 13.79 7.75 -3.46
N CYS A 378 12.91 6.76 -3.60
CA CYS A 378 12.43 5.94 -2.49
C CYS A 378 12.66 4.44 -2.74
N ASN A 379 13.00 3.73 -1.67
CA ASN A 379 12.85 2.28 -1.54
C ASN A 379 11.71 2.02 -0.55
N LYS A 380 10.67 1.34 -1.02
CA LYS A 380 9.53 0.92 -0.21
C LYS A 380 9.45 -0.59 -0.21
N VAL A 381 9.07 -1.17 0.92
CA VAL A 381 8.82 -2.61 1.02
C VAL A 381 7.39 -2.79 1.50
N ALA A 382 6.62 -3.63 0.82
CA ALA A 382 5.23 -3.89 1.18
C ALA A 382 4.98 -5.37 1.45
N MET A 383 4.00 -5.64 2.31
CA MET A 383 3.42 -6.95 2.58
C MET A 383 1.91 -6.85 2.42
N ASP A 384 1.32 -7.82 1.76
CA ASP A 384 -0.11 -7.98 1.69
C ASP A 384 -0.59 -8.92 2.80
N PHE A 385 -1.82 -8.71 3.26
CA PHE A 385 -2.48 -9.56 4.23
C PHE A 385 -3.98 -9.57 3.98
N VAL A 386 -4.70 -10.48 4.64
CA VAL A 386 -6.17 -10.54 4.52
C VAL A 386 -6.78 -10.46 5.90
N SER A 387 -7.35 -9.31 6.22
CA SER A 387 -8.08 -9.09 7.48
C SER A 387 -9.53 -9.58 7.40
N PRO A 388 -10.14 -10.01 8.52
CA PRO A 388 -11.57 -10.33 8.58
C PRO A 388 -12.46 -9.18 8.10
N GLU A 389 -12.08 -7.94 8.42
CA GLU A 389 -12.81 -6.71 8.11
C GLU A 389 -12.90 -6.45 6.60
N SER A 390 -11.89 -6.86 5.82
CA SER A 390 -11.82 -6.62 4.37
C SER A 390 -12.27 -7.80 3.51
N VAL A 391 -12.58 -8.97 4.09
CA VAL A 391 -12.97 -10.18 3.33
C VAL A 391 -14.11 -9.91 2.33
N GLY A 392 -15.12 -9.13 2.73
CA GLY A 392 -16.23 -8.77 1.85
C GLY A 392 -15.79 -7.98 0.61
N GLU A 393 -14.87 -7.03 0.79
CA GLU A 393 -14.29 -6.24 -0.30
C GLU A 393 -13.38 -7.09 -1.19
N CYS A 394 -12.55 -7.95 -0.59
CA CYS A 394 -11.73 -8.92 -1.34
C CYS A 394 -12.59 -9.81 -2.25
N PHE A 395 -13.76 -10.26 -1.78
CA PHE A 395 -14.71 -11.01 -2.60
C PHE A 395 -15.25 -10.17 -3.76
N GLY A 396 -15.69 -8.94 -3.48
CA GLY A 396 -16.22 -8.02 -4.50
C GLY A 396 -15.20 -7.80 -5.62
N LEU A 397 -13.95 -7.50 -5.27
CA LEU A 397 -12.87 -7.28 -6.22
C LEU A 397 -12.53 -8.54 -7.01
N THR A 398 -12.52 -9.72 -6.36
CA THR A 398 -12.30 -11.00 -7.04
C THR A 398 -13.37 -11.27 -8.11
N GLU A 399 -14.65 -10.96 -7.83
CA GLU A 399 -15.71 -11.12 -8.81
C GLU A 399 -15.62 -10.05 -9.93
N GLU A 400 -15.25 -8.81 -9.61
CA GLU A 400 -15.01 -7.75 -10.61
C GLU A 400 -13.89 -8.15 -11.58
N PHE A 401 -12.77 -8.68 -11.08
CA PHE A 401 -11.66 -9.15 -11.93
C PHE A 401 -12.05 -10.28 -12.88
N ARG A 402 -12.97 -11.16 -12.48
CA ARG A 402 -13.48 -12.22 -13.37
C ARG A 402 -14.31 -11.70 -14.53
N THR A 403 -14.82 -10.47 -14.43
CA THR A 403 -15.54 -9.82 -15.54
C THR A 403 -14.59 -9.15 -16.54
N LEU A 404 -13.31 -8.99 -16.17
CA LEU A 404 -12.31 -8.41 -17.07
C LEU A 404 -12.00 -9.39 -18.22
N PRO A 405 -11.57 -8.88 -19.40
CA PRO A 405 -11.17 -9.73 -20.50
C PRO A 405 -10.07 -10.73 -20.08
N ILE A 406 -10.08 -11.94 -20.62
CA ILE A 406 -9.15 -13.02 -20.26
C ILE A 406 -7.67 -12.59 -20.35
N ASN A 407 -7.34 -11.72 -21.29
CA ASN A 407 -5.96 -11.23 -21.49
C ASN A 407 -5.65 -9.94 -20.70
N HIS A 408 -6.50 -9.54 -19.77
CA HIS A 408 -6.30 -8.37 -18.94
C HIS A 408 -5.35 -8.70 -17.77
N GLY A 409 -4.36 -7.84 -17.48
CA GLY A 409 -3.30 -8.13 -16.49
C GLY A 409 -3.80 -8.45 -15.07
N CYS A 410 -4.94 -7.89 -14.66
CA CYS A 410 -5.58 -8.20 -13.36
C CYS A 410 -6.50 -9.43 -13.37
N ALA A 411 -6.79 -10.04 -14.53
CA ALA A 411 -7.72 -11.17 -14.61
C ALA A 411 -7.16 -12.47 -14.02
N GLU A 412 -5.84 -12.57 -13.85
CA GLU A 412 -5.15 -13.78 -13.38
C GLU A 412 -5.02 -13.88 -11.86
N ASP A 413 -5.48 -12.90 -11.10
CA ASP A 413 -5.19 -12.85 -9.66
C ASP A 413 -6.10 -13.76 -8.83
N LYS A 414 -5.48 -14.63 -8.00
CA LYS A 414 -6.10 -15.75 -7.29
C LYS A 414 -5.72 -15.73 -5.81
N LEU A 415 -6.12 -14.67 -5.10
CA LEU A 415 -5.98 -14.56 -3.64
C LEU A 415 -6.60 -15.73 -2.84
N GLU A 416 -7.43 -16.58 -3.47
CA GLU A 416 -8.11 -17.73 -2.84
C GLU A 416 -8.85 -17.36 -1.53
N VAL A 417 -9.36 -16.13 -1.42
CA VAL A 417 -9.95 -15.61 -0.16
C VAL A 417 -11.09 -16.50 0.38
N LYS A 418 -11.88 -17.16 -0.49
CA LYS A 418 -12.89 -18.17 -0.09
C LYS A 418 -12.28 -19.27 0.80
N LYS A 419 -11.13 -19.78 0.39
CA LYS A 419 -10.41 -20.86 1.07
C LYS A 419 -9.81 -20.37 2.38
N MET A 420 -9.17 -19.19 2.36
CA MET A 420 -8.63 -18.56 3.57
C MET A 420 -9.70 -18.39 4.65
N THR A 421 -10.89 -17.91 4.28
CA THR A 421 -12.02 -17.74 5.22
C THR A 421 -12.43 -19.07 5.85
N ILE A 422 -12.54 -20.14 5.06
CA ILE A 422 -12.92 -21.47 5.57
C ILE A 422 -11.89 -21.97 6.59
N TYR A 423 -10.60 -21.91 6.27
CA TYR A 423 -9.55 -22.37 7.17
C TYR A 423 -9.44 -21.52 8.43
N ALA A 424 -9.61 -20.21 8.32
CA ALA A 424 -9.65 -19.32 9.48
C ALA A 424 -10.83 -19.66 10.41
N MET A 425 -12.02 -19.91 9.86
CA MET A 425 -13.18 -20.35 10.67
C MET A 425 -12.92 -21.70 11.36
N GLN A 426 -12.34 -22.68 10.66
CA GLN A 426 -11.97 -23.96 11.25
C GLN A 426 -10.95 -23.79 12.38
N ASP A 427 -9.96 -22.90 12.21
CA ASP A 427 -8.97 -22.62 13.24
C ASP A 427 -9.59 -22.03 14.50
N VAL A 428 -10.46 -21.01 14.35
CA VAL A 428 -11.18 -20.38 15.46
C VAL A 428 -12.06 -21.40 16.21
N ILE A 429 -12.86 -22.19 15.49
CA ILE A 429 -13.73 -23.21 16.11
C ILE A 429 -12.90 -24.22 16.91
N ARG A 430 -11.82 -24.75 16.33
CA ARG A 430 -10.93 -25.71 17.03
C ARG A 430 -10.34 -25.10 18.29
N LYS A 431 -9.91 -23.83 18.25
CA LYS A 431 -9.33 -23.13 19.40
C LYS A 431 -10.36 -22.93 20.52
N LEU A 432 -11.57 -22.47 20.18
CA LEU A 432 -12.65 -22.29 21.15
C LEU A 432 -13.12 -23.62 21.76
N GLU A 433 -13.22 -24.69 20.96
CA GLU A 433 -13.54 -26.03 21.46
C GLU A 433 -12.46 -26.56 22.42
N ARG A 434 -11.18 -26.34 22.12
CA ARG A 434 -10.06 -26.70 23.01
C ARG A 434 -10.09 -25.91 24.32
N ALA A 435 -10.31 -24.60 24.24
CA ALA A 435 -10.45 -23.76 25.43
C ALA A 435 -11.59 -24.25 26.33
N ARG A 436 -12.74 -24.63 25.73
CA ARG A 436 -13.87 -25.23 26.45
C ARG A 436 -13.51 -26.53 27.17
N LEU A 437 -12.67 -27.37 26.56
CA LEU A 437 -12.24 -28.63 27.18
C LEU A 437 -11.25 -28.40 28.33
N ALA A 438 -10.41 -27.37 28.21
CA ALA A 438 -9.47 -26.98 29.26
C ALA A 438 -10.18 -26.39 30.50
N ASP A 439 -11.21 -25.56 30.31
CA ASP A 439 -12.01 -24.97 31.39
C ASP A 439 -12.81 -26.00 32.21
N LYS A 440 -13.01 -27.22 31.69
CA LYS A 440 -13.76 -28.26 32.39
C LYS A 440 -12.97 -29.00 33.48
N GLY A 441 -11.63 -28.83 33.55
CA GLY A 441 -10.76 -29.44 34.57
C GLY A 441 -10.86 -30.97 34.70
N PRO A 442 -9.93 -31.66 35.39
CA PRO A 442 -10.14 -33.06 35.73
C PRO A 442 -11.31 -33.16 36.72
N VAL A 443 -12.36 -33.89 36.36
CA VAL A 443 -13.36 -34.36 37.31
C VAL A 443 -12.61 -35.12 38.40
N LYS A 444 -12.54 -34.56 39.61
CA LYS A 444 -12.11 -35.32 40.78
C LYS A 444 -13.13 -36.44 40.96
N VAL A 445 -12.71 -37.67 40.61
CA VAL A 445 -13.44 -38.91 40.89
C VAL A 445 -13.46 -39.13 42.39
#